data_AF-A0A934PBL6-F1
#
_entry.id   AF-A0A934PBL6-F1
#
_cell.length_a   1.000
_cell.length_b   1.000
_cell.length_c   1.000
_cell.angle_alpha   90.00
_cell.angle_beta   90.00
_cell.angle_gamma   90.00
#
_symmetry.space_group_name_H-M   'P 1'
#
loop_
_entity.id
_entity.type
_entity.pdbx_description
1 polymer ?
#
loop_
_entity_poly.entity_id
_entity_poly.type
_entity_poly.pdbx_seq_one_letter_code
_entity_poly.pdbx_strand_id
1 'polypeptide(L)'
;MIRRSKKTRKPRIRSSALLVISILMIGSASMRIMLQAGPALARDSGVDEMQDPAPEPGRPDSQNLSTSEDFQALLAAFQQREAVLKSREKQVEDRMKTLEIAQKAIDERLTALKVAERQLSETLSLADSASEDDISALTIVYEKMKAKQSAALFEEMDPQFAAGFLARMKPEAAAEIMAGLSPMAAYSISVVLAGRNASVPTD
;
A
#
# COMPACT_ATOMS: atom_id res chain seq x y z
N MET A 1 -30.83 18.44 -46.45
CA MET A 1 -31.49 17.66 -45.38
C MET A 1 -30.40 17.04 -44.51
N ILE A 2 -30.06 17.65 -43.37
CA ILE A 2 -28.86 17.33 -42.57
C ILE A 2 -29.29 16.49 -41.35
N ARG A 3 -28.96 15.20 -41.32
CA ARG A 3 -29.19 14.32 -40.16
C ARG A 3 -28.02 14.43 -39.18
N ARG A 4 -28.24 15.08 -38.04
CA ARG A 4 -27.30 15.09 -36.90
C ARG A 4 -27.34 13.74 -36.16
N SER A 5 -26.20 13.08 -36.07
CA SER A 5 -25.99 11.87 -35.26
C SER A 5 -25.90 12.22 -33.76
N LYS A 6 -26.73 11.57 -32.92
CA LYS A 6 -26.71 11.72 -31.46
C LYS A 6 -25.67 10.77 -30.85
N LYS A 7 -24.65 11.32 -30.18
CA LYS A 7 -23.70 10.56 -29.34
C LYS A 7 -24.42 10.07 -28.07
N THR A 8 -24.51 8.76 -27.88
CA THR A 8 -24.94 8.12 -26.63
C THR A 8 -23.77 8.10 -25.63
N ARG A 9 -23.91 8.81 -24.50
CA ARG A 9 -22.96 8.73 -23.38
C ARG A 9 -23.33 7.56 -22.46
N LYS A 10 -22.39 6.64 -22.21
CA LYS A 10 -22.53 5.54 -21.24
C LYS A 10 -22.47 6.08 -19.79
N PRO A 11 -23.26 5.56 -18.84
CA PRO A 11 -23.18 5.98 -17.44
C PRO A 11 -21.95 5.37 -16.75
N ARG A 12 -21.23 6.19 -15.98
CA ARG A 12 -20.10 5.76 -15.14
C ARG A 12 -20.64 5.18 -13.83
N ILE A 13 -20.34 3.92 -13.57
CA ILE A 13 -20.60 3.23 -12.31
C ILE A 13 -19.61 3.77 -11.27
N ARG A 14 -20.04 4.74 -10.46
CA ARG A 14 -19.30 5.30 -9.32
C ARG A 14 -20.10 5.21 -8.01
N SER A 15 -20.97 4.22 -7.88
CA SER A 15 -21.85 4.05 -6.70
C SER A 15 -21.65 2.74 -5.93
N SER A 16 -20.77 1.84 -6.40
CA SER A 16 -20.63 0.50 -5.80
C SER A 16 -19.95 0.52 -4.43
N ALA A 17 -18.97 1.40 -4.20
CA ALA A 17 -18.24 1.44 -2.93
C ALA A 17 -19.11 1.99 -1.79
N LEU A 18 -19.93 3.01 -2.05
CA LEU A 18 -20.84 3.60 -1.06
C LEU A 18 -21.94 2.60 -0.64
N LEU A 19 -22.43 1.78 -1.58
CA LEU A 19 -23.44 0.76 -1.29
C LEU A 19 -22.86 -0.36 -0.41
N VAL A 20 -21.61 -0.77 -0.66
CA VAL A 20 -20.90 -1.76 0.17
C VAL A 20 -20.65 -1.23 1.59
N ILE A 21 -20.24 0.04 1.74
CA ILE A 21 -20.03 0.66 3.05
C ILE A 21 -21.37 0.79 3.82
N SER A 22 -22.46 1.13 3.14
CA SER A 22 -23.79 1.24 3.74
C SER A 22 -24.27 -0.12 4.28
N ILE A 23 -24.11 -1.20 3.50
CA ILE A 23 -24.46 -2.56 3.94
C ILE A 23 -23.61 -2.99 5.14
N LEU A 24 -22.30 -2.70 5.13
CA LEU A 24 -21.40 -3.01 6.23
C LEU A 24 -21.78 -2.27 7.53
N MET A 25 -22.16 -1.00 7.42
CA MET A 25 -22.57 -0.17 8.57
C MET A 25 -23.90 -0.65 9.15
N ILE A 26 -24.87 -1.00 8.31
CA ILE A 26 -26.17 -1.55 8.77
C ILE A 26 -25.97 -2.90 9.45
N GLY A 27 -25.13 -3.78 8.88
CA GLY A 27 -24.77 -5.06 9.49
C GLY A 27 -24.13 -4.91 10.88
N SER A 28 -23.20 -3.96 11.02
CA SER A 28 -22.55 -3.63 12.30
C SER A 28 -23.55 -3.08 13.34
N ALA A 29 -24.48 -2.23 12.92
CA ALA A 29 -25.52 -1.69 13.79
C ALA A 29 -26.48 -2.78 14.30
N SER A 30 -26.92 -3.69 13.41
CA SER A 30 -27.77 -4.82 13.81
C SER A 30 -27.07 -5.75 14.80
N MET A 31 -25.78 -5.98 14.63
CA MET A 31 -25.03 -6.88 15.51
C MET A 31 -24.79 -6.29 16.91
N ARG A 32 -24.63 -4.96 17.01
CA ARG A 32 -24.57 -4.27 18.32
C ARG A 32 -25.90 -4.33 19.07
N ILE A 33 -27.02 -4.10 18.37
CA ILE A 33 -28.35 -4.13 19.01
C ILE A 33 -28.66 -5.54 19.53
N MET A 34 -28.32 -6.58 18.76
CA MET A 34 -28.60 -7.97 19.14
C MET A 34 -27.78 -8.47 20.33
N LEU A 35 -26.49 -8.10 20.44
CA LEU A 35 -25.65 -8.56 21.55
C LEU A 35 -25.74 -7.67 22.81
N GLN A 36 -26.23 -6.43 22.70
CA GLN A 36 -26.17 -5.45 23.79
C GLN A 36 -27.53 -5.06 24.41
N ALA A 37 -28.66 -5.46 23.80
CA ALA A 37 -30.01 -5.18 24.33
C ALA A 37 -30.51 -6.22 25.36
N GLY A 38 -29.80 -7.33 25.57
CA GLY A 38 -30.19 -8.38 26.52
C GLY A 38 -30.34 -7.93 27.99
N PRO A 39 -29.46 -7.07 28.54
CA PRO A 39 -29.57 -6.67 29.95
C PRO A 39 -30.34 -5.35 30.18
N ALA A 40 -30.64 -4.57 29.14
CA ALA A 40 -31.11 -3.18 29.28
C ALA A 40 -32.64 -3.01 29.26
N LEU A 41 -33.39 -4.04 28.88
CA LEU A 41 -34.88 -4.00 28.86
C LEU A 41 -35.53 -4.59 30.12
N ALA A 42 -34.74 -5.13 31.06
CA ALA A 42 -35.24 -5.78 32.28
C ALA A 42 -35.34 -4.85 33.50
N ARG A 43 -35.20 -3.52 33.32
CA ARG A 43 -35.11 -2.58 34.45
C ARG A 43 -35.96 -1.32 34.35
N ASP A 44 -37.00 -1.32 33.50
CA ASP A 44 -37.96 -0.22 33.45
C ASP A 44 -39.40 -0.73 33.43
N SER A 45 -39.85 -1.24 34.58
CA SER A 45 -41.25 -1.47 34.90
C SER A 45 -41.41 -1.36 36.41
N GLY A 46 -41.33 -0.13 36.92
CA GLY A 46 -41.73 0.22 38.27
C GLY A 46 -42.93 1.15 38.24
N VAL A 47 -44.07 0.68 38.74
CA VAL A 47 -45.16 1.46 39.39
C VAL A 47 -45.90 0.43 40.29
N ASP A 48 -45.60 0.34 41.58
CA ASP A 48 -46.15 1.11 42.71
C ASP A 48 -47.57 0.67 43.13
N GLU A 49 -47.70 -0.09 44.23
CA GLU A 49 -48.85 -0.04 45.15
C GLU A 49 -48.49 -0.61 46.54
N MET A 50 -48.83 0.19 47.56
CA MET A 50 -48.51 0.10 48.99
C MET A 50 -49.47 -0.77 49.81
N GLN A 51 -49.01 -1.35 50.94
CA GLN A 51 -49.68 -1.28 52.27
C GLN A 51 -48.77 -1.82 53.43
N ASP A 52 -48.61 -0.97 54.45
CA ASP A 52 -47.86 -1.01 55.75
C ASP A 52 -48.37 -2.02 56.84
N PRO A 53 -47.84 -2.10 58.10
CA PRO A 53 -46.46 -1.98 58.63
C PRO A 53 -46.06 -2.98 59.79
N ALA A 54 -44.75 -3.11 60.06
CA ALA A 54 -43.99 -3.31 61.35
C ALA A 54 -44.32 -4.47 62.36
N PRO A 55 -43.34 -5.04 63.14
CA PRO A 55 -42.15 -4.36 63.68
C PRO A 55 -40.78 -5.10 63.60
N GLU A 56 -39.70 -4.30 63.59
CA GLU A 56 -38.27 -4.66 63.78
C GLU A 56 -37.95 -5.02 65.25
N PRO A 57 -36.77 -5.58 65.66
CA PRO A 57 -35.46 -5.64 64.95
C PRO A 57 -34.72 -7.00 65.07
N GLY A 58 -34.35 -7.58 63.93
CA GLY A 58 -33.46 -8.75 63.87
C GLY A 58 -32.07 -8.34 63.38
N ARG A 59 -31.06 -8.52 64.22
CA ARG A 59 -29.63 -8.34 63.92
C ARG A 59 -29.25 -8.94 62.55
N PRO A 60 -28.22 -8.41 61.86
CA PRO A 60 -27.70 -9.11 60.70
C PRO A 60 -27.27 -10.49 61.18
N ASP A 61 -27.85 -11.54 60.61
CA ASP A 61 -27.34 -12.90 60.75
C ASP A 61 -25.97 -12.95 60.09
N SER A 62 -24.98 -12.49 60.84
CA SER A 62 -23.57 -12.82 60.71
C SER A 62 -23.38 -14.28 61.15
N GLN A 63 -24.12 -15.21 60.54
CA GLN A 63 -24.02 -16.65 60.80
C GLN A 63 -24.38 -17.45 59.55
N ASN A 64 -23.57 -17.31 58.51
CA ASN A 64 -23.11 -18.50 57.80
C ASN A 64 -21.59 -18.42 57.81
N LEU A 65 -21.03 -18.93 58.91
CA LEU A 65 -19.63 -19.29 59.00
C LEU A 65 -19.33 -20.19 57.81
N SER A 66 -18.45 -19.71 56.93
CA SER A 66 -17.92 -20.40 55.77
C SER A 66 -17.78 -21.90 56.05
N THR A 67 -18.71 -22.69 55.53
CA THR A 67 -18.71 -24.13 55.71
C THR A 67 -17.45 -24.68 55.03
N SER A 68 -16.89 -25.78 55.55
CA SER A 68 -15.71 -26.41 54.93
C SER A 68 -15.93 -26.71 53.43
N GLU A 69 -17.18 -26.93 53.03
CA GLU A 69 -17.61 -27.17 51.65
C GLU A 69 -17.50 -25.91 50.78
N ASP A 70 -17.86 -24.73 51.28
CA ASP A 70 -17.74 -23.45 50.55
C ASP A 70 -16.27 -23.09 50.29
N PHE A 71 -15.42 -23.31 51.28
CA PHE A 71 -13.98 -23.11 51.12
C PHE A 71 -13.38 -24.09 50.10
N GLN A 72 -13.83 -25.35 50.09
CA GLN A 72 -13.40 -26.34 49.12
C GLN A 72 -13.88 -26.01 47.70
N ALA A 73 -15.11 -25.51 47.55
CA ALA A 73 -15.66 -25.05 46.26
C ALA A 73 -14.89 -23.84 45.71
N LEU A 74 -14.54 -22.88 46.57
CA LEU A 74 -13.71 -21.73 46.19
C LEU A 74 -12.31 -22.15 45.76
N LEU A 75 -11.68 -23.08 46.49
CA LEU A 75 -10.37 -23.62 46.14
C LEU A 75 -10.41 -24.32 44.77
N ALA A 76 -11.44 -25.13 44.51
CA ALA A 76 -11.63 -25.78 43.22
C ALA A 76 -11.83 -24.76 42.08
N ALA A 77 -12.60 -23.70 42.31
CA ALA A 77 -12.78 -22.62 41.34
C ALA A 77 -11.46 -21.87 41.04
N PHE A 78 -10.62 -21.64 42.05
CA PHE A 78 -9.30 -21.06 41.86
C PHE A 78 -8.36 -21.97 41.09
N GLN A 79 -8.33 -23.28 41.40
CA GLN A 79 -7.52 -24.25 40.66
C GLN A 79 -7.96 -24.35 39.19
N GLN A 80 -9.27 -24.36 38.92
CA GLN A 80 -9.79 -24.36 37.56
C GLN A 80 -9.38 -23.09 36.81
N ARG A 81 -9.48 -21.92 37.45
CA ARG A 81 -9.05 -20.65 36.87
C ARG A 81 -7.54 -20.63 36.61
N GLU A 82 -6.74 -21.13 37.53
CA GLU A 82 -5.29 -21.24 37.39
C GLU A 82 -4.91 -22.15 36.21
N ALA A 83 -5.60 -23.28 36.05
CA ALA A 83 -5.40 -24.18 34.92
C ALA A 83 -5.70 -23.49 33.57
N VAL A 84 -6.80 -22.75 33.49
CA VAL A 84 -7.16 -21.96 32.29
C VAL A 84 -6.12 -20.88 32.00
N LEU A 85 -5.66 -20.16 33.03
CA LEU A 85 -4.64 -19.12 32.88
C LEU A 85 -3.30 -19.70 32.42
N LYS A 86 -2.84 -20.80 33.03
CA LYS A 86 -1.62 -21.51 32.61
C LYS A 86 -1.70 -21.98 31.16
N SER A 87 -2.86 -22.47 30.70
CA SER A 87 -3.05 -22.87 29.30
C SER A 87 -2.96 -21.67 28.36
N ARG A 88 -3.57 -20.53 28.71
CA ARG A 88 -3.48 -19.30 27.92
C ARG A 88 -2.07 -18.73 27.89
N GLU A 89 -1.37 -18.73 29.03
CA GLU A 89 0.01 -18.26 29.13
C GLU A 89 0.95 -19.06 28.22
N LYS A 90 0.85 -20.40 28.24
CA LYS A 90 1.58 -21.26 27.30
C LYS A 90 1.27 -20.93 25.84
N GLN A 91 -0.01 -20.75 25.49
CA GLN A 91 -0.39 -20.40 24.12
C GLN A 91 0.19 -19.04 23.68
N VAL A 92 0.23 -18.06 24.58
CA VAL A 92 0.83 -16.76 24.31
C VAL A 92 2.34 -16.89 24.15
N GLU A 93 3.00 -17.64 25.02
CA GLU A 93 4.45 -17.90 24.95
C GLU A 93 4.84 -18.57 23.63
N ASP A 94 4.11 -19.60 23.21
CA ASP A 94 4.33 -20.31 21.95
C ASP A 94 4.15 -19.38 20.73
N ARG A 95 3.13 -18.51 20.78
CA ARG A 95 2.91 -17.50 19.73
C ARG A 95 4.02 -16.47 19.70
N MET A 96 4.48 -15.99 20.85
CA MET A 96 5.58 -15.02 20.92
C MET A 96 6.87 -15.60 20.34
N LYS A 97 7.22 -16.85 20.68
CA LYS A 97 8.38 -17.55 20.10
C LYS A 97 8.25 -17.69 18.58
N THR A 98 7.07 -18.06 18.09
CA THR A 98 6.81 -18.19 16.65
C THR A 98 6.97 -16.85 15.92
N LEU A 99 6.41 -15.78 16.50
CA LEU A 99 6.54 -14.43 15.94
C LEU A 99 7.99 -13.94 15.95
N GLU A 100 8.75 -14.23 17.01
CA GLU A 100 10.16 -13.85 17.08
C GLU A 100 10.99 -14.53 15.97
N ILE A 101 10.76 -15.82 15.73
CA ILE A 101 11.40 -16.57 14.63
C ILE A 101 11.00 -15.97 13.28
N ALA A 102 9.72 -15.68 13.08
CA ALA A 102 9.23 -15.08 11.85
C ALA A 102 9.83 -13.67 11.61
N GLN A 103 9.91 -12.86 12.65
CA GLN A 103 10.51 -11.52 12.60
C GLN A 103 11.98 -11.60 12.19
N LYS A 104 12.77 -12.47 12.83
CA LYS A 104 14.17 -12.71 12.46
C LYS A 104 14.32 -13.12 10.99
N ALA A 105 13.49 -14.05 10.52
CA ALA A 105 13.51 -14.48 9.13
C ALA A 105 13.14 -13.36 8.14
N ILE A 106 12.22 -12.46 8.53
CA ILE A 106 11.86 -11.29 7.72
C ILE A 106 13.03 -10.30 7.68
N ASP A 107 13.67 -10.01 8.80
CA ASP A 107 14.78 -9.06 8.88
C ASP A 107 16.00 -9.55 8.10
N GLU A 108 16.30 -10.85 8.15
CA GLU A 108 17.32 -11.50 7.32
C GLU A 108 17.01 -11.35 5.83
N ARG A 109 15.76 -11.64 5.42
CA ARG A 109 15.32 -11.50 4.02
C ARG A 109 15.36 -10.05 3.54
N LEU A 110 14.93 -9.09 4.36
CA LEU A 110 15.00 -7.67 4.04
C LEU A 110 16.43 -7.20 3.88
N THR A 111 17.34 -7.67 4.73
CA THR A 111 18.77 -7.36 4.62
C THR A 111 19.35 -7.95 3.33
N ALA A 112 19.05 -9.20 3.03
CA ALA A 112 19.48 -9.85 1.79
C ALA A 112 18.94 -9.12 0.55
N LEU A 113 17.66 -8.71 0.55
CA LEU A 113 17.06 -7.94 -0.55
C LEU A 113 17.74 -6.58 -0.73
N LYS A 114 18.00 -5.84 0.35
CA LYS A 114 18.71 -4.55 0.28
C LYS A 114 20.16 -4.68 -0.22
N VAL A 115 20.80 -5.82 0.03
CA VAL A 115 22.15 -6.10 -0.50
C VAL A 115 22.06 -6.42 -1.99
N ALA A 116 21.12 -7.28 -2.39
CA ALA A 116 20.90 -7.63 -3.79
C ALA A 116 20.51 -6.41 -4.63
N GLU A 117 19.63 -5.53 -4.12
CA GLU A 117 19.25 -4.27 -4.76
C GLU A 117 20.46 -3.36 -4.99
N ARG A 118 21.31 -3.19 -3.97
CA ARG A 118 22.54 -2.40 -4.10
C ARG A 118 23.50 -2.98 -5.13
N GLN A 119 23.74 -4.29 -5.09
CA GLN A 119 24.60 -4.96 -6.07
C GLN A 119 24.06 -4.83 -7.50
N LEU A 120 22.73 -4.95 -7.68
CA LEU A 120 22.09 -4.75 -8.97
C LEU A 120 22.24 -3.31 -9.45
N SER A 121 21.98 -2.32 -8.58
CA SER A 121 22.15 -0.91 -8.90
C SER A 121 23.59 -0.56 -9.27
N GLU A 122 24.57 -1.11 -8.54
CA GLU A 122 26.00 -0.93 -8.86
C GLU A 122 26.36 -1.55 -10.21
N THR A 123 25.88 -2.77 -10.48
CA THR A 123 26.13 -3.45 -11.76
C THR A 123 25.50 -2.72 -12.93
N LEU A 124 24.26 -2.23 -12.77
CA LEU A 124 23.59 -1.40 -13.78
C LEU A 124 24.35 -0.10 -14.02
N SER A 125 24.75 0.59 -12.95
CA SER A 125 25.52 1.82 -13.07
C SER A 125 26.87 1.62 -13.77
N LEU A 126 27.56 0.51 -13.51
CA LEU A 126 28.83 0.19 -14.17
C LEU A 126 28.63 -0.14 -15.67
N ALA A 127 27.56 -0.87 -16.00
CA ALA A 127 27.21 -1.17 -17.38
C ALA A 127 26.82 0.09 -18.17
N ASP A 128 26.07 1.00 -17.52
CA ASP A 128 25.67 2.28 -18.10
C ASP A 128 26.89 3.21 -18.27
N SER A 129 27.79 3.32 -17.28
CA SER A 129 28.92 4.26 -17.35
C SER A 129 29.91 3.93 -18.47
N ALA A 130 30.25 2.66 -18.65
CA ALA A 130 31.20 2.27 -19.70
C ALA A 130 30.64 2.53 -21.11
N SER A 131 29.32 2.38 -21.28
CA SER A 131 28.65 2.66 -22.54
C SER A 131 28.46 4.17 -22.78
N GLU A 132 28.18 4.94 -21.72
CA GLU A 132 27.97 6.39 -21.82
C GLU A 132 29.27 7.14 -22.13
N ASP A 133 30.43 6.72 -21.62
CA ASP A 133 31.72 7.36 -21.93
C ASP A 133 32.07 7.26 -23.42
N ASP A 134 31.90 6.08 -24.02
CA ASP A 134 32.13 5.86 -25.45
C ASP A 134 31.14 6.67 -26.32
N ILE A 135 29.85 6.69 -25.93
CA ILE A 135 28.82 7.49 -26.62
C ILE A 135 29.13 8.99 -26.50
N SER A 136 29.58 9.44 -25.33
CA SER A 136 29.97 10.84 -25.08
C SER A 136 31.16 11.23 -25.95
N ALA A 137 32.19 10.39 -26.03
CA ALA A 137 33.33 10.61 -26.90
C ALA A 137 32.91 10.74 -28.38
N LEU A 138 32.04 9.85 -28.88
CA LEU A 138 31.49 9.94 -30.23
C LEU A 138 30.64 11.21 -30.44
N THR A 139 29.85 11.60 -29.45
CA THR A 139 29.06 12.83 -29.48
C THR A 139 29.96 14.04 -29.68
N ILE A 140 31.07 14.12 -28.92
CA ILE A 140 32.06 15.21 -29.04
C ILE A 140 32.71 15.24 -30.43
N VAL A 141 32.93 14.10 -31.06
CA VAL A 141 33.47 14.04 -32.44
C VAL A 141 32.49 14.71 -33.41
N TYR A 142 31.21 14.40 -33.31
CA TYR A 142 30.18 15.01 -34.16
C TYR A 142 29.95 16.50 -33.87
N GLU A 143 30.07 16.93 -32.60
CA GLU A 143 30.01 18.34 -32.20
C GLU A 143 31.15 19.18 -32.78
N LYS A 144 32.37 18.61 -32.85
CA LYS A 144 33.55 19.30 -33.38
C LYS A 144 33.60 19.30 -34.91
N MET A 145 32.83 18.43 -35.55
CA MET A 145 32.73 18.36 -37.00
C MET A 145 31.82 19.47 -37.54
N LYS A 146 32.00 19.85 -38.81
CA LYS A 146 31.17 20.88 -39.43
C LYS A 146 29.71 20.42 -39.47
N ALA A 147 28.79 21.27 -39.00
CA ALA A 147 27.36 20.95 -38.92
C ALA A 147 26.78 20.38 -40.22
N LYS A 148 27.19 20.91 -41.39
CA LYS A 148 26.76 20.39 -42.70
C LYS A 148 27.21 18.95 -42.99
N GLN A 149 28.40 18.57 -42.54
CA GLN A 149 28.92 17.20 -42.69
C GLN A 149 28.22 16.26 -41.69
N SER A 150 28.05 16.70 -40.45
CA SER A 150 27.31 15.96 -39.43
C SER A 150 25.85 15.75 -39.84
N ALA A 151 25.16 16.76 -40.36
CA ALA A 151 23.79 16.65 -40.83
C ALA A 151 23.63 15.55 -41.90
N ALA A 152 24.50 15.51 -42.91
CA ALA A 152 24.47 14.46 -43.94
C ALA A 152 24.65 13.04 -43.35
N LEU A 153 25.49 12.89 -42.32
CA LEU A 153 25.66 11.60 -41.62
C LEU A 153 24.44 11.24 -40.77
N PHE A 154 23.80 12.23 -40.14
CA PHE A 154 22.58 12.03 -39.33
C PHE A 154 21.36 11.68 -40.18
N GLU A 155 21.31 12.10 -41.45
CA GLU A 155 20.24 11.68 -42.38
C GLU A 155 20.30 10.20 -42.74
N GLU A 156 21.50 9.64 -42.86
CA GLU A 156 21.71 8.22 -43.17
C GLU A 156 21.58 7.32 -41.93
N MET A 157 21.52 7.93 -40.74
CA MET A 157 21.50 7.23 -39.46
C MET A 157 20.08 6.82 -39.06
N ASP A 158 19.95 5.74 -38.28
CA ASP A 158 18.68 5.38 -37.66
C ASP A 158 18.15 6.54 -36.77
N PRO A 159 16.88 6.95 -36.92
CA PRO A 159 16.32 8.08 -36.17
C PRO A 159 16.40 7.93 -34.64
N GLN A 160 16.36 6.70 -34.12
CA GLN A 160 16.48 6.43 -32.69
C GLN A 160 17.88 6.72 -32.18
N PHE A 161 18.89 6.32 -32.95
CA PHE A 161 20.29 6.55 -32.61
C PHE A 161 20.63 8.04 -32.74
N ALA A 162 20.21 8.70 -33.83
CA ALA A 162 20.39 10.13 -34.05
C ALA A 162 19.77 10.99 -32.95
N ALA A 163 18.55 10.68 -32.52
CA ALA A 163 17.91 11.33 -31.36
C ALA A 163 18.69 11.09 -30.06
N GLY A 164 19.35 9.94 -29.94
CA GLY A 164 20.30 9.59 -28.87
C GLY A 164 21.43 10.60 -28.70
N PHE A 165 22.13 10.92 -29.80
CA PHE A 165 23.23 11.89 -29.82
C PHE A 165 22.76 13.32 -29.64
N LEU A 166 21.70 13.73 -30.36
CA LEU A 166 21.17 15.09 -30.28
C LEU A 166 20.72 15.47 -28.86
N ALA A 167 20.22 14.49 -28.09
CA ALA A 167 19.84 14.70 -26.69
C ALA A 167 21.03 14.93 -25.74
N ARG A 168 22.21 14.39 -26.07
CA ARG A 168 23.40 14.41 -25.21
C ARG A 168 24.39 15.50 -25.60
N MET A 169 24.30 16.01 -26.82
CA MET A 169 25.16 17.09 -27.30
C MET A 169 24.73 18.47 -26.79
N LYS A 170 25.60 19.47 -26.97
CA LYS A 170 25.31 20.87 -26.67
C LYS A 170 24.12 21.38 -27.50
N PRO A 171 23.18 22.13 -26.90
CA PRO A 171 21.99 22.63 -27.60
C PRO A 171 22.30 23.42 -28.87
N GLU A 172 23.40 24.18 -28.87
CA GLU A 172 23.82 24.99 -30.01
C GLU A 172 24.25 24.11 -31.19
N ALA A 173 25.10 23.10 -30.93
CA ALA A 173 25.55 22.14 -31.94
C ALA A 173 24.38 21.30 -32.48
N ALA A 174 23.46 20.88 -31.60
CA ALA A 174 22.24 20.19 -32.00
C ALA A 174 21.37 21.03 -32.94
N ALA A 175 21.19 22.32 -32.63
CA ALA A 175 20.40 23.22 -33.44
C ALA A 175 21.02 23.42 -34.83
N GLU A 176 22.35 23.59 -34.91
CA GLU A 176 23.07 23.72 -36.18
C GLU A 176 22.97 22.46 -37.05
N ILE A 177 23.09 21.27 -36.44
CA ILE A 177 22.90 20.00 -37.16
C ILE A 177 21.47 19.87 -37.64
N MET A 178 20.47 20.12 -36.78
CA MET A 178 19.04 20.06 -37.12
C MET A 178 18.67 21.02 -38.26
N ALA A 179 19.30 22.20 -38.30
CA ALA A 179 19.11 23.17 -39.38
C ALA A 179 19.68 22.70 -40.73
N GLY A 180 20.66 21.79 -40.71
CA GLY A 180 21.25 21.17 -41.90
C GLY A 180 20.51 19.94 -42.42
N LEU A 181 19.53 19.41 -41.68
CA LEU A 181 18.75 18.23 -42.05
C LEU A 181 17.60 18.56 -43.00
N SER A 182 17.17 17.58 -43.78
CA SER A 182 15.90 17.63 -44.49
C SER A 182 14.72 17.66 -43.51
N PRO A 183 13.58 18.28 -43.90
CA PRO A 183 12.41 18.38 -43.03
C PRO A 183 11.89 17.03 -42.54
N MET A 184 12.01 15.98 -43.37
CA MET A 184 11.55 14.64 -43.03
C MET A 184 12.43 14.00 -41.95
N ALA A 185 13.76 14.06 -42.11
CA ALA A 185 14.72 13.53 -41.14
C ALA A 185 14.61 14.27 -39.78
N ALA A 186 14.54 15.60 -39.82
CA ALA A 186 14.35 16.42 -38.62
C ALA A 186 13.06 16.05 -37.86
N TYR A 187 11.95 15.81 -38.59
CA TYR A 187 10.69 15.38 -37.99
C TYR A 187 10.81 13.99 -37.36
N SER A 188 11.34 12.99 -38.08
CA SER A 188 11.46 11.62 -37.56
C SER A 188 12.29 11.56 -36.27
N ILE A 189 13.41 12.29 -36.24
CA ILE A 189 14.29 12.35 -35.08
C ILE A 189 13.61 13.06 -33.91
N SER A 190 12.90 14.16 -34.17
CA SER A 190 12.19 14.93 -33.13
C SER A 190 11.07 14.11 -32.46
N VAL A 191 10.34 13.30 -33.24
CA VAL A 191 9.29 12.42 -32.70
C VAL A 191 9.89 11.39 -31.74
N VAL A 192 11.01 10.77 -32.12
CA VAL A 192 11.69 9.80 -31.26
C VAL A 192 12.26 10.46 -30.01
N LEU A 193 12.86 11.64 -30.15
CA LEU A 193 13.39 12.41 -29.04
C LEU A 193 12.29 12.76 -28.02
N ALA A 194 11.11 13.16 -28.49
CA ALA A 194 9.97 13.45 -27.62
C ALA A 194 9.39 12.18 -26.97
N GLY A 195 9.46 11.03 -27.66
CA GLY A 195 8.95 9.75 -27.19
C GLY A 195 9.81 9.08 -26.12
N ARG A 196 11.11 9.38 -26.02
CA ARG A 196 12.05 8.73 -25.07
C ARG A 196 11.64 8.82 -23.60
N ASN A 197 10.97 9.90 -23.19
CA ASN A 197 10.52 10.08 -21.81
C ASN A 197 9.10 9.54 -21.55
N ALA A 198 8.38 9.13 -22.59
CA ALA A 198 7.00 8.64 -22.46
C ALA A 198 6.92 7.19 -21.95
N SER A 199 8.03 6.44 -21.98
CA SER A 199 8.12 5.03 -21.55
C SER A 199 8.63 4.84 -20.13
N VAL A 200 8.93 5.92 -19.39
CA VAL A 200 9.35 5.82 -17.98
C VAL A 200 8.09 5.62 -17.12
N PRO A 201 7.99 4.53 -16.34
CA PRO A 201 6.92 4.38 -15.37
C PRO A 201 6.94 5.55 -14.40
N THR A 202 5.81 6.25 -14.29
CA THR A 202 5.58 7.25 -13.24
C THR A 202 4.95 6.52 -12.06
N ASP A 203 5.60 6.60 -10.90
CA ASP A 203 5.09 6.07 -9.64
C ASP A 203 3.73 6.68 -9.24
#